data_AF-A0A9E2J9L0-F1
#
_entry.id   AF-A0A9E2J9L0-F1
#
_cell.length_a   1.000
_cell.length_b   1.000
_cell.length_c   1.000
_cell.angle_alpha   90.00
_cell.angle_beta   90.00
_cell.angle_gamma   90.00
#
_symmetry.space_group_name_H-M   'P 1'
#
loop_
_entity.id
_entity.type
_entity.pdbx_description
1 polymer ?
#
loop_
_entity_poly.entity_id
_entity_poly.type
_entity_poly.pdbx_seq_one_letter_code
_entity_poly.pdbx_strand_id
1 'polypeptide(L)'
;VVRAIRTFLESRDFVLLDAPILTGSACEGSTTLFATDYFDQGPAYLTQSGQLYAEAGAMALGRVYTFGPTFRAEKSKTRRHLTEFWMVEPEAAFMVLDDLMDLAEDLLEFLVARVLEEEGRALDELERDTGPLENIRRPFIRLSYDQAIEEVRQLGGVPEWGRDLGAAEETLLSEHYDRPVLIHRYPVQVKAFYMKPDPFDPRVALCLDVLAPQGYGEIIGGSQREEDLDALTARMAAEGIPVEPLAWYLDLRRYGSVPHSGFGLGLERTVAWLCGLKHVREAIPFPRLMDRIYP
;
A
#
# COMPACT_ATOMS: atom_id res chain seq x y z
N VAL A 1 12.67 -12.62 1.96
CA VAL A 1 11.81 -11.40 1.97
C VAL A 1 11.14 -11.14 3.33
N VAL A 2 10.18 -11.96 3.79
CA VAL A 2 9.46 -11.73 5.08
C VAL A 2 10.39 -11.48 6.27
N ARG A 3 11.44 -12.30 6.45
CA ARG A 3 12.45 -12.11 7.50
C ARG A 3 13.11 -10.73 7.42
N ALA A 4 13.53 -10.33 6.22
CA ALA A 4 14.18 -9.04 5.99
C ALA A 4 13.24 -7.86 6.31
N ILE A 5 11.96 -7.93 5.92
CA ILE A 5 10.95 -6.92 6.28
C ILE A 5 10.88 -6.73 7.81
N ARG A 6 10.73 -7.84 8.55
CA ARG A 6 10.65 -7.80 10.02
C ARG A 6 11.92 -7.21 10.64
N THR A 7 13.09 -7.72 10.23
CA THR A 7 14.38 -7.20 10.71
C THR A 7 14.54 -5.70 10.43
N PHE A 8 14.15 -5.22 9.25
CA PHE A 8 14.21 -3.81 8.92
C PHE A 8 13.35 -2.96 9.85
N LEU A 9 12.08 -3.35 10.03
CA LEU A 9 11.12 -2.60 10.86
C LEU A 9 11.50 -2.66 12.34
N GLU A 10 11.83 -3.84 12.87
CA GLU A 10 12.26 -4.04 14.26
C GLU A 10 13.54 -3.24 14.56
N SER A 11 14.49 -3.14 13.62
CA SER A 11 15.70 -2.31 13.77
C SER A 11 15.44 -0.80 13.86
N ARG A 12 14.21 -0.36 13.56
CA ARG A 12 13.73 1.03 13.58
C ARG A 12 12.65 1.26 14.64
N ASP A 13 12.63 0.39 15.65
CA ASP A 13 11.74 0.40 16.82
C ASP A 13 10.25 0.23 16.48
N PHE A 14 9.92 -0.36 15.33
CA PHE A 14 8.54 -0.73 15.03
C PHE A 14 8.15 -1.98 15.81
N VAL A 15 6.98 -1.93 16.45
CA VAL A 15 6.40 -3.06 17.18
C VAL A 15 5.40 -3.80 16.29
N LEU A 16 5.52 -5.13 16.20
CA LEU A 16 4.51 -5.94 15.51
C LEU A 16 3.17 -5.85 16.27
N LEU A 17 2.12 -5.49 15.55
CA LEU A 17 0.74 -5.46 16.02
C LEU A 17 -0.13 -6.26 15.07
N ASP A 18 -0.77 -7.32 15.59
CA ASP A 18 -1.66 -8.15 14.79
C ASP A 18 -3.05 -7.50 14.72
N ALA A 19 -3.38 -6.93 13.56
CA ALA A 19 -4.70 -6.37 13.28
C ALA A 19 -5.76 -7.48 13.10
N PRO A 20 -7.02 -7.24 13.49
CA PRO A 20 -8.09 -8.22 13.32
C PRO A 20 -8.44 -8.44 11.84
N ILE A 21 -8.77 -9.70 11.52
CA ILE A 21 -9.17 -10.09 10.16
C ILE A 21 -10.68 -9.92 9.93
N LEU A 22 -11.50 -10.22 10.93
CA LEU A 22 -12.94 -9.97 10.89
C LEU A 22 -13.22 -8.55 11.36
N THR A 23 -13.86 -7.75 10.51
CA THR A 23 -14.11 -6.32 10.73
C THR A 23 -15.59 -5.98 10.56
N GLY A 24 -16.07 -4.97 11.28
CA GLY A 24 -17.45 -4.47 11.15
C GLY A 24 -17.62 -3.39 10.09
N SER A 25 -16.53 -2.94 9.44
CA SER A 25 -16.51 -1.79 8.54
C SER A 25 -15.51 -1.97 7.40
N ALA A 26 -15.75 -1.32 6.27
CA ALA A 26 -14.81 -1.26 5.15
C ALA A 26 -13.63 -0.33 5.44
N CYS A 27 -12.44 -0.66 4.96
CA CYS A 27 -11.26 0.21 5.02
C CYS A 27 -11.03 0.95 3.68
N GLU A 28 -11.16 0.24 2.55
CA GLU A 28 -10.87 0.74 1.19
C GLU A 28 -12.16 0.89 0.34
N GLY A 29 -13.31 1.00 1.00
CA GLY A 29 -14.63 1.09 0.36
C GLY A 29 -15.40 -0.24 0.37
N SER A 30 -16.72 -0.13 0.25
CA SER A 30 -17.66 -1.24 0.49
C SER A 30 -17.85 -2.20 -0.70
N THR A 31 -17.24 -1.92 -1.85
CA THR A 31 -17.54 -2.60 -3.13
C THR A 31 -16.79 -3.92 -3.31
N THR A 32 -15.70 -4.16 -2.58
CA THR A 32 -14.81 -5.32 -2.73
C THR A 32 -14.64 -6.12 -1.43
N LEU A 33 -15.69 -6.21 -0.61
CA LEU A 33 -15.66 -6.96 0.65
C LEU A 33 -16.13 -8.40 0.48
N PHE A 34 -15.44 -9.33 1.15
CA PHE A 34 -15.99 -10.64 1.45
C PHE A 34 -16.76 -10.57 2.77
N ALA A 35 -18.03 -10.96 2.76
CA ALA A 35 -18.88 -10.96 3.95
C ALA A 35 -19.08 -12.39 4.49
N THR A 36 -19.25 -12.49 5.80
CA THR A 36 -19.63 -13.71 6.50
C THR A 36 -20.58 -13.38 7.65
N ASP A 37 -21.42 -14.34 8.05
CA ASP A 37 -22.33 -14.15 9.19
C ASP A 37 -21.53 -14.17 10.50
N TYR A 38 -21.69 -13.14 11.34
CA TYR A 38 -21.01 -13.03 12.63
C TYR A 38 -21.99 -13.16 13.79
N PHE A 39 -22.36 -14.42 14.08
CA PHE A 39 -23.32 -14.77 15.13
C PHE A 39 -24.59 -13.90 15.05
N ASP A 40 -25.06 -13.39 16.19
CA ASP A 40 -26.24 -12.52 16.30
C ASP A 40 -25.92 -11.02 16.07
N GLN A 41 -24.67 -10.68 15.70
CA GLN A 41 -24.20 -9.30 15.53
C GLN A 41 -24.36 -8.78 14.09
N GLY A 42 -24.82 -9.63 13.16
CA GLY A 42 -24.93 -9.29 11.74
C GLY A 42 -23.67 -9.68 10.94
N PRO A 43 -23.45 -9.08 9.75
CA PRO A 43 -22.32 -9.45 8.91
C PRO A 43 -20.99 -8.93 9.47
N ALA A 44 -19.95 -9.76 9.40
CA ALA A 44 -18.56 -9.33 9.46
C ALA A 44 -17.93 -9.42 8.07
N TYR A 45 -16.87 -8.65 7.87
CA TYR A 45 -16.15 -8.59 6.61
C TYR A 45 -14.69 -9.00 6.82
N LEU A 46 -14.15 -9.76 5.86
CA LEU A 46 -12.71 -10.01 5.81
C LEU A 46 -11.99 -8.70 5.48
N THR A 47 -10.95 -8.40 6.26
CA THR A 47 -10.24 -7.13 6.16
C THR A 47 -9.58 -6.92 4.81
N GLN A 48 -9.70 -5.71 4.26
CA GLN A 48 -8.93 -5.25 3.10
C GLN A 48 -7.53 -4.76 3.52
N SER A 49 -7.40 -4.31 4.77
CA SER A 49 -6.20 -3.66 5.30
C SER A 49 -6.31 -3.55 6.83
N GLY A 50 -5.22 -3.78 7.55
CA GLY A 50 -5.10 -3.58 8.99
C GLY A 50 -4.93 -2.11 9.39
N GLN A 51 -4.84 -1.19 8.44
CA GLN A 51 -4.47 0.23 8.64
C GLN A 51 -5.23 0.91 9.78
N LEU A 52 -6.57 0.86 9.80
CA LEU A 52 -7.33 1.62 10.82
C LEU A 52 -6.96 1.19 12.25
N TYR A 53 -6.63 -0.09 12.44
CA TYR A 53 -6.18 -0.63 13.72
C TYR A 53 -4.70 -0.32 13.98
N ALA A 54 -3.87 -0.29 12.92
CA ALA A 54 -2.49 0.17 13.00
C ALA A 54 -2.40 1.63 13.43
N GLU A 55 -3.32 2.50 12.99
CA GLU A 55 -3.41 3.89 13.46
C GLU A 55 -3.67 3.96 14.98
N ALA A 56 -4.61 3.17 15.50
CA ALA A 56 -4.83 3.06 16.95
C ALA A 56 -3.58 2.53 17.68
N GLY A 57 -2.89 1.56 17.09
CA GLY A 57 -1.62 1.03 17.59
C GLY A 57 -0.52 2.09 17.65
N ALA A 58 -0.36 2.88 16.59
CA ALA A 58 0.61 3.97 16.51
C ALA A 58 0.32 5.05 17.55
N MET A 59 -0.95 5.36 17.83
CA MET A 59 -1.31 6.30 18.91
C MET A 59 -0.87 5.80 20.30
N ALA A 60 -0.79 4.49 20.51
CA ALA A 60 -0.41 3.89 21.79
C ALA A 60 1.10 3.61 21.92
N LEU A 61 1.74 3.17 20.83
CA LEU A 61 3.11 2.62 20.83
C LEU A 61 4.10 3.45 20.01
N GLY A 62 3.64 4.51 19.35
CA GLY A 62 4.45 5.39 18.51
C GLY A 62 4.74 4.83 17.12
N ARG A 63 5.26 3.59 17.01
CA ARG A 63 5.57 2.93 15.73
C ARG A 63 5.13 1.48 15.75
N VAL A 64 4.24 1.12 14.85
CA VAL A 64 3.72 -0.25 14.75
C VAL A 64 3.72 -0.73 13.30
N TYR A 65 3.69 -2.05 13.11
CA TYR A 65 3.37 -2.61 11.81
C TYR A 65 2.49 -3.83 11.97
N THR A 66 1.57 -4.02 11.03
CA THR A 66 0.85 -5.29 10.86
C THR A 66 1.59 -6.15 9.84
N PHE A 67 1.43 -7.47 9.93
CA PHE A 67 1.85 -8.37 8.85
C PHE A 67 0.90 -9.56 8.79
N GLY A 68 -0.12 -9.46 7.93
CA GLY A 68 -1.21 -10.43 7.88
C GLY A 68 -1.83 -10.58 6.49
N PRO A 69 -2.77 -11.53 6.36
CA PRO A 69 -3.55 -11.69 5.15
C PRO A 69 -4.57 -10.56 5.00
N THR A 70 -4.74 -10.10 3.77
CA THR A 70 -5.75 -9.12 3.35
C THR A 70 -6.55 -9.68 2.18
N PHE A 71 -7.81 -9.24 2.08
CA PHE A 71 -8.79 -9.82 1.18
C PHE A 71 -9.46 -8.75 0.34
N ARG A 72 -9.49 -8.94 -0.98
CA ARG A 72 -10.19 -8.05 -1.91
C ARG A 72 -11.08 -8.88 -2.84
N ALA A 73 -12.39 -8.67 -2.75
CA ALA A 73 -13.40 -9.29 -3.63
C ALA A 73 -13.50 -8.57 -4.98
N GLU A 74 -12.35 -8.15 -5.52
CA GLU A 74 -12.27 -7.42 -6.78
C GLU A 74 -12.54 -8.36 -7.97
N LYS A 75 -13.39 -7.93 -8.90
CA LYS A 75 -13.74 -8.71 -10.10
C LYS A 75 -12.71 -8.52 -11.22
N SER A 76 -11.43 -8.69 -10.90
CA SER A 76 -10.30 -8.42 -11.79
C SER A 76 -9.47 -9.68 -12.06
N LYS A 77 -9.19 -9.97 -13.34
CA LYS A 77 -8.44 -11.17 -13.79
C LYS A 77 -7.06 -10.84 -14.36
N THR A 78 -6.38 -9.84 -13.82
CA THR A 78 -5.04 -9.45 -14.30
C THR A 78 -3.93 -10.27 -13.64
N ARG A 79 -2.72 -10.23 -14.20
CA ARG A 79 -1.50 -10.81 -13.62
C ARG A 79 -1.05 -10.23 -12.27
N ARG A 80 -1.66 -9.12 -11.82
CA ARG A 80 -1.30 -8.33 -10.61
C ARG A 80 -2.26 -8.52 -9.43
N HIS A 81 -3.33 -9.29 -9.58
CA HIS A 81 -4.40 -9.40 -8.58
C HIS A 81 -4.54 -10.83 -8.02
N LEU A 82 -4.76 -10.89 -6.71
CA LEU A 82 -5.17 -12.04 -5.91
C LEU A 82 -6.38 -11.62 -5.07
N THR A 83 -7.25 -12.56 -4.71
CA THR A 83 -8.36 -12.26 -3.79
C THR A 83 -7.98 -12.37 -2.31
N GLU A 84 -6.89 -13.09 -2.02
CA GLU A 84 -6.24 -13.24 -0.72
C GLU A 84 -4.73 -13.08 -0.95
N PHE A 85 -4.10 -12.16 -0.22
CA PHE A 85 -2.68 -11.83 -0.35
C PHE A 85 -2.13 -11.34 0.99
N TRP A 86 -0.81 -11.24 1.13
CA TRP A 86 -0.18 -10.79 2.35
C TRP A 86 0.26 -9.34 2.24
N MET A 87 -0.03 -8.57 3.28
CA MET A 87 0.36 -7.18 3.39
C MET A 87 1.18 -6.95 4.65
N VAL A 88 2.24 -6.15 4.53
CA VAL A 88 2.90 -5.53 5.69
C VAL A 88 2.52 -4.06 5.71
N GLU A 89 2.07 -3.57 6.86
CA GLU A 89 1.52 -2.22 6.97
C GLU A 89 2.14 -1.48 8.15
N PRO A 90 3.29 -0.80 7.97
CA PRO A 90 3.83 0.11 8.98
C PRO A 90 2.98 1.36 9.11
N GLU A 91 2.76 1.79 10.35
CA GLU A 91 2.10 3.04 10.72
C GLU A 91 2.88 3.70 11.88
N ALA A 92 3.09 5.01 11.81
CA ALA A 92 3.90 5.72 12.79
C ALA A 92 3.37 7.12 13.11
N ALA A 93 3.34 7.43 14.41
CA ALA A 93 3.07 8.74 14.95
C ALA A 93 4.21 9.72 14.63
N PHE A 94 3.85 10.99 14.45
CA PHE A 94 4.72 12.11 14.09
C PHE A 94 5.45 11.98 12.75
N MET A 95 5.02 11.04 11.90
CA MET A 95 5.55 10.85 10.55
C MET A 95 4.71 11.63 9.55
N VAL A 96 5.34 12.44 8.70
CA VAL A 96 4.69 13.14 7.58
C VAL A 96 5.01 12.48 6.23
N LEU A 97 4.41 12.96 5.14
CA LEU A 97 4.59 12.35 3.81
C LEU A 97 6.07 12.18 3.38
N ASP A 98 6.94 13.15 3.67
CA ASP A 98 8.35 13.07 3.29
C ASP A 98 9.07 11.94 4.05
N ASP A 99 8.81 11.79 5.35
CA ASP A 99 9.31 10.67 6.15
C ASP A 99 8.77 9.32 5.66
N LEU A 100 7.51 9.30 5.22
CA LEU A 100 6.86 8.10 4.68
C LEU A 100 7.53 7.65 3.36
N MET A 101 7.83 8.61 2.47
CA MET A 101 8.60 8.35 1.24
C MET A 101 9.99 7.82 1.57
N ASP A 102 10.69 8.42 2.53
CA ASP A 102 12.02 7.97 2.97
C ASP A 102 11.98 6.54 3.54
N LEU A 103 10.96 6.21 4.37
CA LEU A 103 10.80 4.86 4.91
C LEU A 103 10.54 3.81 3.83
N ALA A 104 9.71 4.12 2.84
CA ALA A 104 9.42 3.23 1.72
C ALA A 104 10.67 2.96 0.88
N GLU A 105 11.46 4.00 0.56
CA GLU A 105 12.72 3.87 -0.15
C GLU A 105 13.75 3.04 0.63
N ASP A 106 13.93 3.36 1.93
CA ASP A 106 14.84 2.63 2.83
C ASP A 106 14.50 1.14 2.88
N LEU A 107 13.21 0.81 3.01
CA LEU A 107 12.74 -0.57 3.09
C LEU A 107 13.07 -1.32 1.79
N LEU A 108 12.72 -0.75 0.64
CA LEU A 108 12.92 -1.41 -0.65
C LEU A 108 14.41 -1.59 -0.99
N GLU A 109 15.25 -0.58 -0.76
CA GLU A 109 16.71 -0.70 -0.92
C GLU A 109 17.26 -1.82 -0.02
N PHE A 110 16.85 -1.85 1.25
CA PHE A 110 17.26 -2.90 2.17
C PHE A 110 16.81 -4.30 1.72
N LEU A 111 15.56 -4.45 1.27
CA LEU A 111 15.02 -5.73 0.83
C LEU A 111 15.77 -6.27 -0.39
N VAL A 112 16.01 -5.43 -1.40
CA VAL A 112 16.73 -5.83 -2.61
C VAL A 112 18.17 -6.23 -2.25
N ALA A 113 18.87 -5.42 -1.44
CA ALA A 113 20.22 -5.73 -1.01
C ALA A 113 20.31 -7.06 -0.24
N ARG A 114 19.37 -7.32 0.68
CA ARG A 114 19.31 -8.59 1.43
C ARG A 114 19.04 -9.79 0.53
N VAL A 115 18.15 -9.65 -0.46
CA VAL A 115 17.85 -10.74 -1.40
C VAL A 115 19.06 -11.06 -2.28
N LEU A 116 19.75 -10.05 -2.79
CA LEU A 116 20.98 -10.24 -3.56
C LEU A 116 22.10 -10.90 -2.74
N GLU A 117 22.23 -10.54 -1.46
CA GLU A 117 23.25 -11.07 -0.56
C GLU A 117 22.97 -12.51 -0.10
N GLU A 118 21.73 -12.80 0.28
CA GLU A 118 21.38 -14.05 0.98
C GLU A 118 20.77 -15.12 0.07
N GLU A 119 20.17 -14.74 -1.07
CA GLU A 119 19.34 -15.64 -1.89
C GLU A 119 19.89 -15.85 -3.31
N GLY A 120 21.19 -15.63 -3.53
CA GLY A 120 21.83 -15.78 -4.85
C GLY A 120 21.56 -17.12 -5.52
N ARG A 121 21.62 -18.23 -4.76
CA ARG A 121 21.29 -19.56 -5.28
C ARG A 121 19.84 -19.66 -5.79
N ALA A 122 18.88 -19.09 -5.08
CA ALA A 122 17.48 -19.13 -5.48
C ALA A 122 17.25 -18.26 -6.73
N LEU A 123 17.94 -17.13 -6.85
CA LEU A 123 17.90 -16.28 -8.04
C LEU A 123 18.49 -16.99 -9.26
N ASP A 124 19.59 -17.73 -9.09
CA ASP A 124 20.19 -18.56 -10.15
C ASP A 124 19.24 -19.68 -10.60
N GLU A 125 18.60 -20.38 -9.65
CA GLU A 125 17.62 -21.45 -9.93
C GLU A 125 16.37 -20.90 -10.67
N LEU A 126 16.02 -19.63 -10.45
CA LEU A 126 14.93 -18.93 -11.14
C LEU A 126 15.34 -18.33 -12.50
N GLU A 127 16.63 -18.44 -12.87
CA GLU A 127 17.20 -17.76 -14.04
C GLU A 127 16.92 -16.24 -14.04
N ARG A 128 16.88 -15.64 -12.85
CA ARG A 128 16.59 -14.22 -12.67
C ARG A 128 17.81 -13.38 -13.01
N ASP A 129 17.69 -12.51 -14.01
CA ASP A 129 18.67 -11.44 -14.25
C ASP A 129 18.70 -10.46 -13.05
N THR A 130 19.82 -10.48 -12.31
CA THR A 130 20.04 -9.63 -11.13
C THR A 130 20.59 -8.25 -11.46
N GLY A 131 21.09 -8.02 -12.69
CA GLY A 131 21.70 -6.73 -13.07
C GLY A 131 20.79 -5.52 -12.78
N PRO A 132 19.50 -5.56 -13.12
CA PRO A 132 18.54 -4.51 -12.75
C PRO A 132 18.37 -4.32 -11.23
N LEU A 133 18.43 -5.41 -10.44
CA LEU A 133 18.30 -5.35 -8.99
C LEU A 133 19.53 -4.72 -8.31
N GLU A 134 20.72 -4.94 -8.86
CA GLU A 134 21.97 -4.38 -8.33
C GLU A 134 22.01 -2.83 -8.41
N ASN A 135 21.24 -2.26 -9.33
CA ASN A 135 21.09 -0.82 -9.52
C ASN A 135 20.08 -0.17 -8.57
N ILE A 136 19.34 -0.95 -7.78
CA ILE A 136 18.36 -0.40 -6.84
C ILE A 136 19.09 0.22 -5.66
N ARG A 137 19.32 1.53 -5.78
CA ARG A 137 19.90 2.37 -4.73
C ARG A 137 19.19 3.70 -4.67
N ARG A 138 19.11 4.23 -3.46
CA ARG A 138 18.58 5.56 -3.19
C ARG A 138 19.49 6.66 -3.76
N PRO A 139 18.95 7.86 -4.03
CA PRO A 139 17.52 8.19 -3.98
C PRO A 139 16.73 7.54 -5.12
N PHE A 140 15.47 7.19 -4.85
CA PHE A 140 14.56 6.77 -5.91
C PHE A 140 13.99 7.99 -6.64
N ILE A 141 13.33 7.76 -7.77
CA ILE A 141 12.67 8.83 -8.52
C ILE A 141 11.39 9.20 -7.77
N ARG A 142 11.22 10.49 -7.45
CA ARG A 142 9.98 11.02 -6.84
C ARG A 142 9.33 11.98 -7.82
N LEU A 143 8.10 11.68 -8.22
CA LEU A 143 7.28 12.51 -9.09
C LEU A 143 6.03 12.93 -8.34
N SER A 144 5.63 14.20 -8.43
CA SER A 144 4.24 14.54 -8.14
C SER A 144 3.32 13.88 -9.17
N TYR A 145 2.05 13.68 -8.82
CA TYR A 145 1.05 13.21 -9.79
C TYR A 145 1.03 14.08 -11.05
N ASP A 146 1.12 15.40 -10.91
CA ASP A 146 1.19 16.32 -12.06
C ASP A 146 2.40 16.05 -12.96
N GLN A 147 3.56 15.76 -12.35
CA GLN A 147 4.76 15.38 -13.09
C GLN A 147 4.60 14.01 -13.75
N ALA A 148 4.02 13.02 -13.06
CA ALA A 148 3.77 11.70 -13.60
C ALA A 148 2.79 11.74 -14.80
N ILE A 149 1.76 12.59 -14.74
CA ILE A 149 0.83 12.82 -15.85
C ILE A 149 1.56 13.37 -17.08
N GLU A 150 2.49 14.31 -16.89
CA GLU A 150 3.28 14.86 -17.97
C GLU A 150 4.27 13.83 -18.54
N GLU A 151 4.94 13.08 -17.68
CA GLU A 151 5.85 12.00 -18.07
C GLU A 151 5.13 10.94 -18.92
N VAL A 152 3.96 10.49 -18.48
CA VAL A 152 3.14 9.53 -19.24
C VAL A 152 2.76 10.08 -20.62
N ARG A 153 2.45 11.38 -20.74
CA ARG A 153 2.18 11.99 -22.07
C ARG A 153 3.41 11.96 -22.97
N GLN A 154 4.59 12.24 -22.42
CA GLN A 154 5.85 12.21 -23.17
C GLN A 154 6.20 10.78 -23.64
N LEU A 155 5.82 9.77 -22.85
CA LEU A 155 5.95 8.35 -23.20
C LEU A 155 4.84 7.85 -24.15
N GLY A 156 3.95 8.73 -24.60
CA GLY A 156 2.89 8.41 -25.58
C GLY A 156 1.58 7.88 -24.99
N GLY A 157 1.43 7.92 -23.66
CA GLY A 157 0.17 7.66 -22.98
C GLY A 157 -0.82 8.84 -23.08
N VAL A 158 -2.07 8.60 -22.72
CA VAL A 158 -3.14 9.61 -22.80
C VAL A 158 -3.85 9.77 -21.44
N PRO A 159 -3.13 10.22 -20.40
CA PRO A 159 -3.67 10.28 -19.05
C PRO A 159 -4.62 11.48 -18.88
N GLU A 160 -5.66 11.28 -18.08
CA GLU A 160 -6.62 12.32 -17.69
C GLU A 160 -6.33 12.77 -16.25
N TRP A 161 -6.06 14.08 -16.06
CA TRP A 161 -5.88 14.62 -14.72
C TRP A 161 -7.15 14.47 -13.90
N GLY A 162 -7.03 14.03 -12.66
CA GLY A 162 -8.18 13.80 -11.78
C GLY A 162 -8.70 12.36 -11.82
N ARG A 163 -8.11 11.50 -12.67
CA ARG A 163 -8.28 10.04 -12.65
C ARG A 163 -7.10 9.37 -11.96
N ASP A 164 -7.33 8.17 -11.43
CA ASP A 164 -6.24 7.34 -10.96
C ASP A 164 -5.37 6.86 -12.13
N LEU A 165 -4.10 6.55 -11.85
CA LEU A 165 -3.22 5.98 -12.88
C LEU A 165 -3.60 4.52 -13.09
N GLY A 166 -3.98 4.16 -14.31
CA GLY A 166 -4.32 2.80 -14.66
C GLY A 166 -3.08 1.94 -14.89
N ALA A 167 -3.32 0.64 -15.09
CA ALA A 167 -2.24 -0.32 -15.32
C ALA A 167 -1.38 0.02 -16.55
N ALA A 168 -1.92 0.70 -17.57
CA ALA A 168 -1.18 1.10 -18.75
C ALA A 168 -0.21 2.25 -18.44
N GLU A 169 -0.69 3.29 -17.75
CA GLU A 169 0.10 4.44 -17.31
C GLU A 169 1.20 4.02 -16.33
N GLU A 170 0.88 3.17 -15.35
CA GLU A 170 1.87 2.58 -14.45
C GLU A 170 2.94 1.78 -15.18
N THR A 171 2.55 1.04 -16.23
CA THR A 171 3.49 0.22 -17.01
C THR A 171 4.47 1.11 -17.78
N LEU A 172 3.98 2.20 -18.40
CA LEU A 172 4.85 3.17 -19.07
C LEU A 172 5.89 3.76 -18.12
N LEU A 173 5.46 4.20 -16.93
CA LEU A 173 6.36 4.77 -15.92
C LEU A 173 7.35 3.73 -15.39
N SER A 174 6.87 2.53 -15.03
CA SER A 174 7.73 1.46 -14.50
C SER A 174 8.68 0.84 -15.52
N GLU A 175 8.38 0.88 -16.81
CA GLU A 175 9.31 0.45 -17.87
C GLU A 175 10.33 1.54 -18.21
N HIS A 176 10.00 2.81 -17.98
CA HIS A 176 10.88 3.93 -18.28
C HIS A 176 12.06 4.04 -17.31
N TYR A 177 11.84 3.80 -16.02
CA TYR A 177 12.85 3.94 -14.98
C TYR A 177 13.55 2.61 -14.63
N ASP A 178 14.85 2.69 -14.32
CA ASP A 178 15.70 1.54 -13.95
C ASP A 178 15.56 1.12 -12.47
N ARG A 179 14.83 1.91 -11.68
CA ARG A 179 14.61 1.75 -10.24
C ARG A 179 13.17 2.12 -9.88
N PRO A 180 12.68 1.78 -8.67
CA PRO A 180 11.34 2.17 -8.27
C PRO A 180 11.09 3.67 -8.38
N VAL A 181 9.87 4.03 -8.75
CA VAL A 181 9.40 5.42 -8.83
C VAL A 181 8.28 5.63 -7.82
N LEU A 182 8.44 6.65 -6.99
CA LEU A 182 7.42 7.14 -6.07
C LEU A 182 6.60 8.19 -6.82
N ILE A 183 5.30 7.97 -6.89
CA ILE A 183 4.36 8.97 -7.39
C ILE A 183 3.61 9.48 -6.17
N HIS A 184 3.65 10.78 -5.92
CA HIS A 184 3.05 11.36 -4.72
C HIS A 184 2.03 12.45 -5.06
N ARG A 185 1.16 12.80 -4.11
CA ARG A 185 0.19 13.88 -4.26
C ARG A 185 -0.86 13.63 -5.35
N TYR A 186 -1.62 12.54 -5.22
CA TYR A 186 -2.72 12.22 -6.14
C TYR A 186 -3.96 13.08 -5.90
N PRO A 187 -4.85 13.24 -6.90
CA PRO A 187 -6.11 13.94 -6.73
C PRO A 187 -6.95 13.34 -5.58
N VAL A 188 -7.45 14.20 -4.68
CA VAL A 188 -8.15 13.74 -3.47
C VAL A 188 -9.39 12.89 -3.80
N GLN A 189 -10.06 13.13 -4.92
CA GLN A 189 -11.28 12.42 -5.31
C GLN A 189 -11.10 10.95 -5.72
N VAL A 190 -9.87 10.51 -6.00
CA VAL A 190 -9.58 9.12 -6.39
C VAL A 190 -8.89 8.34 -5.28
N LYS A 191 -8.73 8.96 -4.10
CA LYS A 191 -8.04 8.39 -2.95
C LYS A 191 -9.01 8.26 -1.77
N ALA A 192 -8.62 7.45 -0.80
CA ALA A 192 -9.49 7.07 0.32
C ALA A 192 -9.77 8.25 1.28
N PHE A 193 -10.95 8.23 1.92
CA PHE A 193 -11.44 9.29 2.80
C PHE A 193 -10.51 9.68 3.96
N TYR A 194 -9.62 8.77 4.38
CA TYR A 194 -8.69 8.99 5.49
C TYR A 194 -7.41 9.73 5.09
N MET A 195 -7.17 9.95 3.79
CA MET A 195 -5.94 10.59 3.31
C MET A 195 -6.01 12.10 3.47
N LYS A 196 -5.00 12.70 4.11
CA LYS A 196 -4.95 14.15 4.38
C LYS A 196 -4.83 14.94 3.07
N PRO A 197 -5.67 15.96 2.79
CA PRO A 197 -5.45 16.90 1.68
C PRO A 197 -4.13 17.68 1.87
N ASP A 198 -3.45 18.01 0.77
CA ASP A 198 -2.25 18.85 0.83
C ASP A 198 -2.64 20.28 1.28
N PRO A 199 -2.00 20.84 2.33
CA PRO A 199 -2.34 22.17 2.85
C PRO A 199 -2.02 23.31 1.88
N PHE A 200 -1.17 23.08 0.87
CA PHE A 200 -0.81 24.06 -0.15
C PHE A 200 -1.59 23.89 -1.46
N ASP A 201 -2.10 22.68 -1.73
CA ASP A 201 -3.00 22.41 -2.86
C ASP A 201 -4.10 21.39 -2.47
N PRO A 202 -5.28 21.84 -2.01
CA PRO A 202 -6.32 20.94 -1.50
C PRO A 202 -6.96 20.07 -2.59
N ARG A 203 -6.56 20.20 -3.86
CA ARG A 203 -6.98 19.30 -4.94
C ARG A 203 -6.29 17.95 -4.89
N VAL A 204 -5.13 17.86 -4.22
CA VAL A 204 -4.34 16.63 -4.07
C VAL A 204 -4.22 16.20 -2.61
N ALA A 205 -4.05 14.90 -2.37
CA ALA A 205 -3.88 14.30 -1.04
C ALA A 205 -2.41 14.01 -0.77
N LEU A 206 -1.95 14.10 0.48
CA LEU A 206 -0.62 13.71 0.91
C LEU A 206 -0.47 12.18 0.93
N CYS A 207 -0.38 11.58 -0.24
CA CYS A 207 -0.24 10.15 -0.46
C CYS A 207 0.90 9.82 -1.43
N LEU A 208 1.28 8.56 -1.46
CA LEU A 208 2.25 8.01 -2.40
C LEU A 208 1.86 6.61 -2.86
N ASP A 209 2.19 6.31 -4.10
CA ASP A 209 2.26 4.95 -4.63
C ASP A 209 3.72 4.70 -5.08
N VAL A 210 4.26 3.50 -4.86
CA VAL A 210 5.60 3.11 -5.33
C VAL A 210 5.48 2.05 -6.40
N LEU A 211 5.92 2.38 -7.60
CA LEU A 211 5.94 1.45 -8.72
C LEU A 211 7.29 0.75 -8.80
N ALA A 212 7.29 -0.59 -8.76
CA ALA A 212 8.46 -1.40 -9.07
C ALA A 212 8.79 -1.28 -10.58
N PRO A 213 10.08 -1.23 -10.95
CA PRO A 213 10.51 -1.09 -12.34
C PRO A 213 10.18 -2.34 -13.17
N GLN A 214 10.53 -2.33 -14.47
CA GLN A 214 10.37 -3.48 -15.39
C GLN A 214 8.89 -3.88 -15.61
N GLY A 215 7.96 -2.92 -15.53
CA GLY A 215 6.55 -3.16 -15.81
C GLY A 215 5.78 -3.88 -14.70
N TYR A 216 6.36 -4.03 -13.49
CA TYR A 216 5.67 -4.68 -12.37
C TYR A 216 4.55 -3.81 -11.79
N GLY A 217 4.75 -2.49 -11.75
CA GLY A 217 3.75 -1.53 -11.26
C GLY A 217 3.74 -1.41 -9.75
N GLU A 218 2.63 -0.95 -9.19
CA GLU A 218 2.48 -0.60 -7.77
C GLU A 218 2.77 -1.78 -6.82
N ILE A 219 3.71 -1.58 -5.87
CA ILE A 219 4.04 -2.52 -4.79
C ILE A 219 3.79 -1.95 -3.39
N ILE A 220 3.71 -0.62 -3.26
CA ILE A 220 3.40 0.09 -2.01
C ILE A 220 2.36 1.17 -2.32
N GLY A 221 1.34 1.30 -1.47
CA GLY A 221 0.43 2.44 -1.44
C GLY A 221 0.34 2.98 -0.01
N GLY A 222 0.40 4.30 0.16
CA GLY A 222 0.47 4.91 1.49
C GLY A 222 0.06 6.37 1.54
N SER A 223 -0.14 6.90 2.75
CA SER A 223 -0.48 8.31 2.93
C SER A 223 -0.20 8.82 4.34
N GLN A 224 -0.11 10.14 4.44
CA GLN A 224 -0.37 10.84 5.68
C GLN A 224 -1.89 10.85 5.95
N ARG A 225 -2.26 10.54 7.19
CA ARG A 225 -3.65 10.40 7.61
C ARG A 225 -4.24 11.74 8.01
N GLU A 226 -5.53 11.93 7.81
CA GLU A 226 -6.23 13.11 8.30
C GLU A 226 -6.36 13.05 9.83
N GLU A 227 -5.65 13.91 10.53
CA GLU A 227 -5.67 14.05 11.99
C GLU A 227 -6.70 15.06 12.50
N ASP A 228 -7.29 15.89 11.63
CA ASP A 228 -8.35 16.82 12.02
C ASP A 228 -9.73 16.14 12.02
N LEU A 229 -10.42 16.20 13.18
CA LEU A 229 -11.71 15.55 13.38
C LEU A 229 -12.80 16.10 12.45
N ASP A 230 -12.85 17.42 12.29
CA ASP A 230 -13.91 18.08 11.53
C ASP A 230 -13.72 17.81 10.02
N ALA A 231 -12.47 17.88 9.54
CA ALA A 231 -12.11 17.55 8.16
C ALA A 231 -12.44 16.08 7.83
N LEU A 232 -12.03 15.14 8.70
CA LEU A 232 -12.31 13.71 8.51
C LEU A 232 -13.81 13.42 8.51
N THR A 233 -14.56 14.01 9.46
CA THR A 233 -16.02 13.83 9.55
C THR A 233 -16.73 14.43 8.32
N ALA A 234 -16.31 15.60 7.86
CA ALA A 234 -16.85 16.21 6.65
C ALA A 234 -16.58 15.36 5.41
N ARG A 235 -15.38 14.75 5.32
CA ARG A 235 -15.02 13.86 4.22
C ARG A 235 -15.85 12.58 4.21
N MET A 236 -16.00 11.93 5.36
CA MET A 236 -16.88 10.77 5.53
C MET A 236 -18.31 11.08 5.10
N ALA A 237 -18.85 12.24 5.49
CA ALA A 237 -20.19 12.66 5.10
C ALA A 237 -20.32 12.88 3.58
N ALA A 238 -19.31 13.49 2.94
CA ALA A 238 -19.30 13.74 1.50
C ALA A 238 -19.25 12.44 0.67
N GLU A 239 -18.57 11.40 1.18
CA GLU A 239 -18.43 10.10 0.51
C GLU A 239 -19.49 9.07 0.95
N GLY A 240 -20.40 9.44 1.86
CA GLY A 240 -21.44 8.53 2.36
C GLY A 240 -20.90 7.40 3.23
N ILE A 241 -19.75 7.60 3.89
CA ILE A 241 -19.15 6.63 4.80
C ILE A 241 -19.93 6.63 6.13
N PRO A 242 -20.44 5.47 6.60
CA PRO A 242 -21.20 5.40 7.84
C PRO A 242 -20.31 5.68 9.05
N VAL A 243 -20.75 6.61 9.90
CA VAL A 243 -20.00 7.05 11.09
C VAL A 243 -20.04 6.02 12.22
N GLU A 244 -21.18 5.38 12.46
CA GLU A 244 -21.39 4.51 13.62
C GLU A 244 -20.36 3.37 13.71
N PRO A 245 -20.05 2.60 12.64
CA PRO A 245 -19.01 1.56 12.70
C PRO A 245 -17.58 2.09 12.90
N LEU A 246 -17.36 3.37 12.58
CA LEU A 246 -16.06 4.05 12.64
C LEU A 246 -15.99 5.08 13.76
N ALA A 247 -16.93 5.06 14.73
CA ALA A 247 -16.95 6.02 15.83
C ALA A 247 -15.65 5.97 16.66
N TRP A 248 -15.10 4.78 16.85
CA TRP A 248 -13.81 4.54 17.51
C TRP A 248 -12.62 5.10 16.71
N TYR A 249 -12.72 5.10 15.38
CA TYR A 249 -11.69 5.65 14.50
C TYR A 249 -11.64 7.18 14.60
N LEU A 250 -12.81 7.81 14.74
CA LEU A 250 -12.91 9.24 15.04
C LEU A 250 -12.40 9.59 16.46
N ASP A 251 -12.50 8.66 17.42
CA ASP A 251 -11.94 8.88 18.77
C ASP A 251 -10.42 9.08 18.76
N LEU A 252 -9.71 8.49 17.79
CA LEU A 252 -8.27 8.74 17.57
C LEU A 252 -7.98 10.21 17.26
N ARG A 253 -8.97 10.96 16.76
CA ARG A 253 -8.86 12.40 16.49
C ARG A 253 -9.38 13.26 17.64
N ARG A 254 -10.17 12.69 18.55
CA ARG A 254 -10.68 13.38 19.75
C ARG A 254 -9.67 13.37 20.90
N TYR A 255 -8.91 12.30 21.05
CA TYR A 255 -8.08 12.08 22.25
C TYR A 255 -6.60 12.00 21.90
N GLY A 256 -5.94 13.16 21.83
CA GLY A 256 -4.49 13.24 21.65
C GLY A 256 -4.03 12.99 20.21
N SER A 257 -4.77 13.53 19.23
CA SER A 257 -4.42 13.38 17.82
C SER A 257 -3.07 14.01 17.49
N VAL A 258 -2.32 13.35 16.62
CA VAL A 258 -1.01 13.78 16.13
C VAL A 258 -0.93 13.50 14.63
N PRO A 259 -0.10 14.23 13.86
CA PRO A 259 0.24 13.83 12.51
C PRO A 259 0.80 12.41 12.51
N HIS A 260 0.38 11.58 11.56
CA HIS A 260 0.85 10.21 11.43
C HIS A 260 0.68 9.75 9.99
N SER A 261 1.49 8.78 9.61
CA SER A 261 1.54 8.25 8.25
C SER A 261 1.84 6.76 8.28
N GLY A 262 1.42 6.08 7.22
CA GLY A 262 1.76 4.69 6.99
C GLY A 262 1.51 4.27 5.55
N PHE A 263 1.92 3.05 5.22
CA PHE A 263 1.74 2.46 3.91
C PHE A 263 1.46 0.97 4.03
N GLY A 264 0.89 0.37 3.00
CA GLY A 264 0.81 -1.08 2.82
C GLY A 264 1.74 -1.53 1.70
N LEU A 265 2.56 -2.55 1.95
CA LEU A 265 3.38 -3.22 0.94
C LEU A 265 2.76 -4.59 0.62
N GLY A 266 2.43 -4.80 -0.66
CA GLY A 266 1.93 -6.09 -1.16
C GLY A 266 3.08 -7.10 -1.30
N LEU A 267 3.09 -8.14 -0.46
CA LEU A 267 4.19 -9.10 -0.40
C LEU A 267 4.35 -9.84 -1.73
N GLU A 268 3.26 -10.37 -2.30
CA GLU A 268 3.31 -11.15 -3.53
C GLU A 268 3.73 -10.32 -4.74
N ARG A 269 3.31 -9.05 -4.82
CA ARG A 269 3.78 -8.14 -5.89
C ARG A 269 5.27 -7.86 -5.75
N THR A 270 5.75 -7.66 -4.53
CA THR A 270 7.18 -7.44 -4.24
C THR A 270 8.03 -8.68 -4.55
N VAL A 271 7.58 -9.87 -4.12
CA VAL A 271 8.25 -11.14 -4.44
C VAL A 271 8.25 -11.39 -5.94
N ALA A 272 7.14 -11.13 -6.64
CA ALA A 272 7.08 -11.27 -8.10
C ALA A 272 8.13 -10.41 -8.79
N TRP A 273 8.29 -9.15 -8.37
CA TRP A 273 9.32 -8.26 -8.91
C TRP A 273 10.75 -8.75 -8.62
N LEU A 274 11.05 -9.09 -7.37
CA LEU A 274 12.38 -9.58 -6.97
C LEU A 274 12.77 -10.84 -7.74
N CYS A 275 11.83 -11.78 -7.88
CA CYS A 275 12.06 -13.07 -8.52
C CYS A 275 11.89 -13.07 -10.06
N GLY A 276 11.42 -11.98 -10.66
CA GLY A 276 11.20 -11.94 -12.11
C GLY A 276 9.95 -12.71 -12.59
N LEU A 277 8.94 -12.87 -11.73
CA LEU A 277 7.76 -13.70 -12.02
C LEU A 277 6.75 -13.00 -12.93
N LYS A 278 6.12 -13.77 -13.82
CA LYS A 278 5.16 -13.23 -14.79
C LYS A 278 3.77 -12.97 -14.20
N HIS A 279 3.47 -13.58 -13.05
CA HIS A 279 2.18 -13.46 -12.37
C HIS A 279 2.33 -13.62 -10.86
N VAL A 280 1.63 -12.78 -10.09
CA VAL A 280 1.64 -12.84 -8.61
C VAL A 280 1.16 -14.16 -8.00
N ARG A 281 0.45 -15.01 -8.76
CA ARG A 281 0.00 -16.32 -8.30
C ARG A 281 1.16 -17.29 -8.06
N GLU A 282 2.33 -17.02 -8.66
CA GLU A 282 3.55 -17.79 -8.50
C GLU A 282 4.33 -17.35 -7.25
N ALA A 283 3.96 -16.22 -6.65
CA ALA A 283 4.59 -15.65 -5.46
C ALA A 283 3.94 -16.11 -4.14
N ILE A 284 2.89 -16.94 -4.20
CA ILE A 284 2.19 -17.49 -3.03
C ILE A 284 1.95 -18.99 -3.23
N PRO A 285 2.08 -19.85 -2.19
CA PRO A 285 1.98 -21.30 -2.36
C PRO A 285 0.63 -21.80 -2.88
N PHE A 286 -0.48 -21.22 -2.39
CA PHE A 286 -1.84 -21.62 -2.74
C PHE A 286 -2.68 -20.40 -3.12
N PRO A 287 -2.50 -19.85 -4.35
CA PRO A 287 -3.13 -18.59 -4.73
C PRO A 287 -4.66 -18.70 -4.73
N ARG A 288 -5.32 -17.65 -4.25
CA ARG A 288 -6.76 -17.45 -4.42
C ARG A 288 -7.01 -16.44 -5.54
N LEU A 289 -7.80 -16.87 -6.51
CA LEU A 289 -8.23 -16.08 -7.66
C LEU A 289 -9.75 -16.20 -7.78
N MET A 290 -10.38 -15.33 -8.58
CA MET A 290 -11.82 -15.41 -8.86
C MET A 290 -12.28 -16.79 -9.34
N ASP A 291 -11.43 -17.49 -10.09
CA ASP A 291 -11.69 -18.82 -10.66
C ASP A 291 -10.88 -19.95 -9.98
N ARG A 292 -10.19 -19.65 -8.87
CA ARG A 292 -9.36 -20.63 -8.15
C ARG A 292 -9.53 -20.54 -6.64
N ILE A 293 -10.22 -21.53 -6.07
CA ILE A 293 -10.32 -21.77 -4.62
C ILE A 293 -9.74 -23.13 -4.19
N TYR A 294 -9.66 -24.09 -5.13
CA TYR A 294 -9.15 -25.43 -4.90
C TYR A 294 -7.63 -25.50 -5.21
N PRO A 295 -6.83 -26.29 -4.45
CA PRO A 295 -5.39 -26.47 -4.68
C PRO A 295 -5.03 -26.90 -6.10
#